data_AF-X1V9B2-F1
#
_entry.id   AF-X1V9B2-F1
#
_cell.length_a   1.000
_cell.length_b   1.000
_cell.length_c   1.000
_cell.angle_alpha   90.00
_cell.angle_beta   90.00
_cell.angle_gamma   90.00
#
_symmetry.space_group_name_H-M   'P 1'
#
loop_
_entity.id
_entity.type
_entity.pdbx_description
1 polymer ?
#
loop_
_entity_poly.entity_id
_entity_poly.type
_entity_poly.pdbx_seq_one_letter_code
_entity_poly.pdbx_strand_id
1 'polypeptide(L)'
;GKGLIYMENTINKEKLNKYFGLTSNALRTAKKNIIKEKEKYARQIIKMVSDYLSDAKYFTEKKDFVNAFAAINYAHGWLDSGVRLDIFDVKDNKLFTIK
;
A
#
# COMPACT_ATOMS: atom_id res chain seq x y z
N GLY A 1 -2.78 35.86 12.50
CA GLY A 1 -1.59 35.45 11.73
C GLY A 1 -1.91 34.15 11.03
N LYS A 2 -1.83 34.11 9.70
CA LYS A 2 -1.99 32.86 8.94
C LYS A 2 -0.71 32.04 9.14
N GLY A 3 -0.83 30.90 9.81
CA GLY A 3 0.29 29.95 9.95
C GLY A 3 0.76 29.51 8.57
N LEU A 4 2.06 29.59 8.32
CA LEU A 4 2.69 29.08 7.11
C LEU A 4 2.43 27.57 7.02
N ILE A 5 1.63 27.15 6.05
CA ILE A 5 1.45 25.73 5.73
C ILE A 5 2.71 25.31 4.97
N TYR A 6 3.62 24.60 5.65
CA TYR A 6 4.78 24.01 4.98
C TYR A 6 4.30 22.83 4.13
N MET A 7 4.44 22.97 2.80
CA MET A 7 4.10 21.93 1.85
C MET A 7 5.33 21.03 1.64
N GLU A 8 5.26 19.78 2.10
CA GLU A 8 6.34 18.82 1.94
C GLU A 8 6.32 18.23 0.52
N ASN A 9 7.14 18.80 -0.37
CA ASN A 9 7.22 18.44 -1.79
C ASN A 9 8.34 17.44 -2.12
N THR A 10 9.01 16.89 -1.11
CA THR A 10 10.10 15.93 -1.29
C THR A 10 9.74 14.59 -0.66
N ILE A 11 10.25 13.51 -1.25
CA ILE A 11 10.15 12.17 -0.69
C ILE A 11 11.48 11.87 -0.02
N ASN A 12 11.45 11.61 1.29
CA ASN A 12 12.62 11.21 2.07
C ASN A 12 12.49 9.74 2.50
N LYS A 13 13.57 9.21 3.09
CA LYS A 13 13.60 7.81 3.56
C LYS A 13 12.56 7.54 4.66
N GLU A 14 12.31 8.48 5.55
CA GLU A 14 11.34 8.32 6.64
C GLU A 14 9.92 8.14 6.09
N LYS A 15 9.54 8.96 5.11
CA LYS A 15 8.28 8.87 4.38
C LYS A 15 8.16 7.54 3.65
N LEU A 16 9.19 7.09 2.93
CA LEU A 16 9.18 5.75 2.32
C LEU A 16 9.01 4.64 3.35
N ASN A 17 9.78 4.66 4.44
CA ASN A 17 9.71 3.66 5.51
C ASN A 17 8.31 3.59 6.13
N LYS A 18 7.68 4.75 6.36
CA LYS A 18 6.29 4.83 6.85
C LYS A 18 5.33 4.12 5.90
N TYR A 19 5.41 4.40 4.60
CA TYR A 19 4.51 3.82 3.59
C TYR A 19 4.78 2.32 3.36
N PHE A 20 6.05 1.89 3.41
CA PHE A 20 6.39 0.46 3.42
C PHE A 20 5.76 -0.27 4.61
N GLY A 21 5.87 0.30 5.81
CA GLY A 21 5.29 -0.26 7.02
C GLY A 21 3.77 -0.37 6.92
N LEU A 22 3.11 0.70 6.48
CA LEU A 22 1.65 0.74 6.30
C LEU A 22 1.20 -0.33 5.28
N THR A 23 1.78 -0.32 4.08
CA THR A 23 1.39 -1.23 2.99
C THR A 23 1.70 -2.69 3.32
N SER A 24 2.83 -2.97 3.97
CA SER A 24 3.19 -4.33 4.39
C SER A 24 2.26 -4.85 5.48
N ASN A 25 1.83 -3.97 6.40
CA ASN A 25 0.84 -4.34 7.41
C ASN A 25 -0.52 -4.62 6.76
N ALA A 26 -0.97 -3.75 5.85
CA ALA A 26 -2.19 -3.94 5.09
C ALA A 26 -2.17 -5.26 4.29
N LEU A 27 -1.08 -5.60 3.60
CA LEU A 27 -0.94 -6.88 2.90
C LEU A 27 -1.07 -8.08 3.86
N ARG A 28 -0.44 -8.03 5.04
CA ARG A 28 -0.55 -9.09 6.05
C ARG A 28 -1.97 -9.22 6.58
N THR A 29 -2.67 -8.11 6.79
CA THR A 29 -4.08 -8.11 7.22
C THR A 29 -4.97 -8.69 6.12
N ALA A 30 -4.82 -8.27 4.87
CA ALA A 30 -5.59 -8.77 3.74
C ALA A 30 -5.42 -10.30 3.55
N LYS A 31 -4.18 -10.82 3.65
CA LYS A 31 -3.89 -12.26 3.58
C LYS A 31 -4.63 -13.11 4.61
N LYS A 32 -4.99 -12.54 5.77
CA LYS A 32 -5.72 -13.24 6.84
C LYS A 32 -7.24 -13.18 6.69
N ASN A 33 -7.74 -12.28 5.85
CA ASN A 33 -9.16 -11.96 5.74
C ASN A 33 -9.68 -12.16 4.31
N ILE A 34 -9.21 -13.20 3.63
CA ILE A 34 -9.66 -13.52 2.27
C ILE A 34 -11.07 -14.12 2.36
N ILE A 35 -12.01 -13.57 1.59
CA ILE A 35 -13.33 -14.19 1.41
C ILE A 35 -13.15 -15.44 0.55
N LYS A 36 -13.59 -16.59 1.05
CA LYS A 36 -13.28 -17.93 0.51
C LYS A 36 -13.67 -18.07 -0.97
N GLU A 37 -14.80 -17.51 -1.35
CA GLU A 37 -15.33 -17.54 -2.72
C GLU A 37 -14.52 -16.66 -3.69
N LYS A 38 -13.64 -15.79 -3.17
CA LYS A 38 -12.85 -14.80 -3.92
C LYS A 38 -11.36 -15.10 -3.94
N GLU A 39 -10.92 -16.25 -3.43
CA GLU A 39 -9.50 -16.62 -3.34
C GLU A 39 -8.71 -16.42 -4.63
N LYS A 40 -9.29 -16.72 -5.80
CA LYS A 40 -8.63 -16.51 -7.10
C LYS A 40 -8.25 -15.05 -7.32
N TYR A 41 -9.17 -14.13 -7.04
CA TYR A 41 -8.94 -12.69 -7.17
C TYR A 41 -8.00 -12.18 -6.08
N ALA A 42 -8.16 -12.67 -4.85
CA ALA A 42 -7.27 -12.37 -3.74
C ALA A 42 -5.81 -12.72 -4.06
N ARG A 43 -5.56 -13.90 -4.64
CA ARG A 43 -4.22 -14.32 -5.07
C ARG A 43 -3.62 -13.39 -6.11
N GLN A 44 -4.41 -12.93 -7.08
CA GLN A 44 -3.95 -11.97 -8.09
C GLN A 44 -3.56 -10.64 -7.44
N ILE A 45 -4.41 -10.09 -6.58
CA ILE A 45 -4.13 -8.85 -5.85
C ILE A 45 -2.88 -9.00 -4.99
N ILE A 46 -2.80 -10.04 -4.17
CA ILE A 46 -1.65 -10.33 -3.30
C ILE A 46 -0.36 -10.43 -4.11
N LYS A 47 -0.40 -11.06 -5.28
CA LYS A 47 0.76 -11.14 -6.18
C LYS A 47 1.18 -9.74 -6.63
N MET A 48 0.26 -8.95 -7.18
CA MET A 48 0.58 -7.59 -7.65
C MET A 48 1.15 -6.72 -6.54
N VAL A 49 0.54 -6.74 -5.35
CA VAL A 49 1.03 -6.01 -4.17
C VAL A 49 2.45 -6.44 -3.80
N SER A 50 2.73 -7.75 -3.84
CA SER A 50 4.06 -8.28 -3.50
C SER A 50 5.12 -7.88 -4.53
N ASP A 51 4.76 -7.91 -5.83
CA ASP A 51 5.64 -7.51 -6.93
C ASP A 51 5.99 -6.01 -6.81
N TYR A 52 5.00 -5.14 -6.63
CA TYR A 52 5.26 -3.70 -6.49
C TYR A 52 5.98 -3.32 -5.18
N LEU A 53 5.79 -4.07 -4.09
CA LEU A 53 6.63 -3.91 -2.89
C LEU A 53 8.09 -4.31 -3.16
N SER A 54 8.33 -5.27 -4.04
CA SER A 54 9.69 -5.63 -4.48
C SER A 54 10.29 -4.52 -5.35
N ASP A 55 9.53 -3.99 -6.31
CA ASP A 55 9.96 -2.87 -7.16
C ASP A 55 10.28 -1.63 -6.32
N ALA A 56 9.45 -1.32 -5.34
CA ALA A 56 9.68 -0.21 -4.43
C ALA A 56 11.02 -0.35 -3.67
N LYS A 57 11.37 -1.58 -3.23
CA LYS A 57 12.66 -1.84 -2.56
C LYS A 57 13.80 -1.62 -3.53
N TYR A 58 13.70 -2.15 -4.74
CA TYR A 58 14.67 -1.95 -5.81
C TYR A 58 14.92 -0.46 -6.09
N PHE A 59 13.86 0.34 -6.27
CA PHE A 59 13.99 1.78 -6.47
C PHE A 59 14.59 2.51 -5.27
N THR A 60 14.24 2.08 -4.05
CA THR A 60 14.81 2.64 -2.81
C THR A 60 16.32 2.41 -2.73
N GLU A 61 16.80 1.22 -3.07
CA GLU A 61 18.24 0.87 -3.11
C GLU A 61 18.99 1.72 -4.14
N LYS A 62 18.34 2.07 -5.26
CA LYS A 62 18.88 2.96 -6.30
C LYS A 62 18.75 4.45 -5.98
N LYS A 63 18.22 4.81 -4.80
CA LYS A 63 17.90 6.20 -4.39
C LYS A 63 16.88 6.90 -5.32
N ASP A 64 16.09 6.13 -6.07
CA ASP A 64 14.99 6.63 -6.89
C ASP A 64 13.70 6.68 -6.03
N PHE A 65 13.62 7.71 -5.19
CA PHE A 65 12.55 7.79 -4.20
C PHE A 65 11.18 8.12 -4.79
N VAL A 66 11.15 8.78 -5.96
CA VAL A 66 9.89 9.07 -6.67
C VAL A 66 9.26 7.76 -7.14
N ASN A 67 10.01 6.92 -7.84
CA ASN A 67 9.49 5.65 -8.32
C ASN A 67 9.26 4.64 -7.19
N ALA A 68 10.07 4.67 -6.13
CA ALA A 68 9.81 3.89 -4.93
C ALA A 68 8.45 4.26 -4.30
N PHE A 69 8.19 5.56 -4.12
CA PHE A 69 6.94 6.04 -3.55
C PHE A 69 5.74 5.71 -4.46
N ALA A 70 5.88 5.87 -5.78
CA ALA A 70 4.84 5.52 -6.74
C ALA A 70 4.48 4.03 -6.68
N ALA A 71 5.48 3.15 -6.66
CA ALA A 71 5.27 1.70 -6.57
C ALA A 71 4.56 1.28 -5.26
N ILE A 72 4.94 1.86 -4.11
CA ILE A 72 4.29 1.55 -2.82
C ILE A 72 2.82 1.98 -2.82
N ASN A 73 2.52 3.18 -3.32
CA ASN A 73 1.15 3.67 -3.35
C ASN A 73 0.29 2.88 -4.35
N TYR A 74 0.86 2.46 -5.48
CA TYR A 74 0.15 1.58 -6.42
C TYR A 74 -0.11 0.20 -5.82
N ALA A 75 0.85 -0.37 -5.08
CA ALA A 75 0.64 -1.59 -4.29
C ALA A 75 -0.50 -1.42 -3.28
N HIS A 76 -0.54 -0.31 -2.55
CA HIS A 76 -1.62 -0.05 -1.59
C HIS A 76 -2.98 0.13 -2.27
N GLY A 77 -3.02 0.77 -3.44
CA GLY A 77 -4.24 0.91 -4.24
C GLY A 77 -4.85 -0.44 -4.66
N TRP A 78 -4.02 -1.43 -4.99
CA TRP A 78 -4.50 -2.80 -5.25
C TRP A 78 -5.18 -3.43 -4.03
N LEU A 79 -4.65 -3.18 -2.82
CA LEU A 79 -5.28 -3.65 -1.58
C LEU A 79 -6.62 -2.97 -1.33
N ASP A 80 -6.65 -1.64 -1.40
CA ASP A 80 -7.89 -0.86 -1.20
C ASP A 80 -8.98 -1.27 -2.20
N SER A 81 -8.62 -1.50 -3.46
CA SER A 81 -9.55 -2.03 -4.46
C SER A 81 -10.13 -3.39 -4.04
N GLY A 82 -9.28 -4.30 -3.54
CA GLY A 82 -9.72 -5.60 -3.02
C GLY A 82 -10.68 -5.49 -1.83
N VAL A 83 -10.44 -4.54 -0.93
CA VAL A 83 -11.34 -4.28 0.20
C VAL A 83 -12.68 -3.75 -0.29
N ARG A 84 -12.69 -2.75 -1.17
CA ARG A 84 -13.93 -2.13 -1.67
C ARG A 84 -14.77 -3.07 -2.54
N LEU A 85 -14.14 -4.05 -3.18
CA LEU A 85 -14.80 -5.08 -3.99
C LEU A 85 -15.16 -6.35 -3.21
N ASP A 86 -15.07 -6.31 -1.88
CA ASP A 86 -15.42 -7.43 -0.99
C ASP A 86 -14.63 -8.71 -1.37
N ILE A 87 -13.34 -8.55 -1.71
CA ILE A 87 -12.38 -9.66 -1.87
C ILE A 87 -11.71 -9.96 -0.52
N PHE A 88 -11.51 -8.93 0.30
CA PHE A 88 -11.01 -9.06 1.67
C PHE A 88 -12.02 -8.49 2.67
N ASP A 89 -12.36 -9.25 3.72
CA ASP A 89 -13.23 -8.81 4.82
C ASP A 89 -12.41 -8.13 5.92
N VAL A 90 -12.02 -6.87 5.70
CA VAL A 90 -11.25 -6.08 6.66
C VAL A 90 -12.06 -4.91 7.18
N LYS A 91 -11.93 -4.60 8.48
CA LYS A 91 -12.65 -3.52 9.15
C LYS A 91 -11.74 -2.38 9.63
N ASP A 92 -10.45 -2.44 9.30
CA ASP A 92 -9.45 -1.48 9.77
C ASP A 92 -9.39 -0.24 8.86
N ASN A 93 -10.11 0.81 9.25
CA ASN A 93 -10.15 2.08 8.55
C ASN A 93 -8.88 2.93 8.65
N LYS A 94 -7.89 2.51 9.43
CA LYS A 94 -6.57 3.17 9.50
C LYS A 94 -5.62 2.62 8.46
N LEU A 95 -5.82 1.37 8.03
CA LEU A 95 -4.97 0.71 7.04
C LEU A 95 -5.57 0.73 5.64
N PHE A 96 -6.90 0.79 5.52
CA PHE A 96 -7.57 0.68 4.23
C PHE A 96 -8.57 1.80 4.01
N THR A 97 -8.77 2.13 2.73
CA THR A 97 -9.94 2.89 2.30
C THR A 97 -11.16 1.96 2.34
N ILE A 98 -11.90 2.02 3.45
CA ILE A 98 -13.12 1.24 3.64
C ILE A 98 -14.36 1.94 3.03
N LYS A 99 -15.46 1.19 2.88
CA LYS A 99 -16.78 1.75 2.49
C LYS A 99 -17.38 2.60 3.60
#